data_AF-A0A946ZSM2-F1
#
_entry.id   AF-A0A946ZSM2-F1
#
_cell.length_a   1.000
_cell.length_b   1.000
_cell.length_c   1.000
_cell.angle_alpha   90.00
_cell.angle_beta   90.00
_cell.angle_gamma   90.00
#
_symmetry.space_group_name_H-M   'P 1'
#
loop_
_entity.id
_entity.type
_entity.pdbx_description
1 polymer ?
#
loop_
_entity_poly.entity_id
_entity_poly.type
_entity_poly.pdbx_seq_one_letter_code
_entity_poly.pdbx_strand_id
1 'polypeptide(L)' 'QRLGVSRQTINAIENNKYFPSLELGLKLARIFKCSVEELFSLDE' A
#
# COMPACT_ATOMS: atom_id res chain seq x y z
N GLN A 1 -1.31 -15.10 -2.79
CA GLN A 1 -1.96 -13.78 -2.78
C GLN A 1 -2.24 -13.41 -1.31
N ARG A 2 -1.47 -12.50 -0.70
CA ARG A 2 -1.66 -12.12 0.72
C ARG A 2 -2.61 -10.92 0.93
N LEU A 3 -2.88 -10.16 -0.13
CA LEU A 3 -3.62 -8.89 -0.07
C LEU A 3 -4.90 -8.87 -0.91
N GLY A 4 -5.20 -9.96 -1.63
CA GLY A 4 -6.32 -9.98 -2.58
C GLY A 4 -6.16 -9.06 -3.79
N VAL A 5 -5.01 -8.39 -3.93
CA VAL A 5 -4.69 -7.52 -5.07
C VAL A 5 -3.71 -8.20 -6.03
N SER A 6 -3.77 -7.82 -7.30
CA SER A 6 -2.85 -8.32 -8.31
C SER A 6 -1.47 -7.68 -8.14
N ARG A 7 -0.43 -8.30 -8.72
CA ARG A 7 0.91 -7.70 -8.78
C ARG A 7 0.90 -6.36 -9.52
N GLN A 8 0.00 -6.19 -10.48
CA GLN A 8 -0.17 -4.93 -11.22
C GLN A 8 -0.64 -3.81 -10.30
N THR A 9 -1.52 -4.08 -9.33
CA THR A 9 -1.95 -3.10 -8.33
C THR A 9 -0.78 -2.64 -7.47
N ILE A 10 0.06 -3.57 -7.00
CA ILE A 10 1.26 -3.22 -6.22
C ILE A 10 2.21 -2.36 -7.07
N ASN A 11 2.50 -2.78 -8.31
CA ASN A 11 3.34 -1.99 -9.21
C ASN A 11 2.76 -0.59 -9.46
N ALA A 12 1.43 -0.45 -9.56
CA ALA A 12 0.78 0.85 -9.75
C ALA A 12 0.93 1.75 -8.53
N ILE A 13 0.88 1.19 -7.31
CA ILE A 13 1.16 1.91 -6.06
C ILE A 13 2.62 2.39 -6.03
N GLU A 14 3.57 1.50 -6.31
CA GLU A 14 5.01 1.83 -6.32
C GLU A 14 5.40 2.88 -7.38
N ASN A 15 4.62 3.00 -8.45
CA ASN A 15 4.83 4.00 -9.51
C ASN A 15 3.96 5.26 -9.33
N ASN A 16 3.33 5.46 -8.17
CA ASN A 16 2.42 6.59 -7.91
C ASN A 16 1.25 6.72 -8.91
N LYS A 17 0.89 5.62 -9.58
CA LYS A 17 -0.21 5.56 -10.55
C LYS A 17 -1.55 5.19 -9.90
N TYR A 18 -1.52 4.74 -8.65
CA TYR A 18 -2.70 4.33 -7.90
C TYR A 18 -2.51 4.62 -6.42
N PHE A 19 -3.41 5.43 -5.85
CA PHE A 19 -3.49 5.60 -4.41
C PHE A 19 -4.24 4.42 -3.79
N PRO A 20 -3.61 3.66 -2.89
CA PRO A 20 -4.28 2.56 -2.21
C PRO A 20 -5.41 3.07 -1.33
N SER A 21 -6.46 2.25 -1.17
CA SER A 21 -7.47 2.51 -0.14
C SER A 21 -6.87 2.41 1.26
N LEU A 22 -7.49 3.06 2.24
CA LEU A 22 -7.06 2.99 3.65
C LEU A 22 -6.96 1.53 4.13
N GLU A 23 -7.92 0.69 3.75
CA GLU A 23 -7.91 -0.74 4.07
C GLU A 23 -6.68 -1.46 3.48
N LEU A 24 -6.32 -1.14 2.24
CA LEU A 24 -5.15 -1.73 1.58
C LEU A 24 -3.85 -1.25 2.24
N GLY A 25 -3.75 0.04 2.58
CA GLY A 25 -2.62 0.61 3.31
C GLY A 25 -2.42 -0.05 4.68
N LEU A 26 -3.49 -0.21 5.45
CA LEU A 26 -3.47 -0.89 6.75
C LEU A 26 -3.08 -2.38 6.63
N LYS A 27 -3.55 -3.07 5.60
CA LYS A 27 -3.16 -4.47 5.34
C LYS A 27 -1.68 -4.57 4.96
N LEU A 28 -1.16 -3.63 4.18
CA LEU A 28 0.26 -3.57 3.82
C LEU A 28 1.12 -3.36 5.08
N ALA A 29 0.77 -2.38 5.91
CA ALA A 29 1.47 -2.12 7.19
C ALA A 29 1.55 -3.37 8.08
N ARG A 30 0.43 -4.10 8.24
CA ARG A 30 0.41 -5.37 8.98
C ARG A 30 1.32 -6.45 8.39
N ILE A 31 1.42 -6.52 7.07
CA ILE A 31 2.26 -7.53 6.40
C ILE A 31 3.75 -7.20 6.58
N PHE A 32 4.11 -5.91 6.47
CA PHE A 32 5.48 -5.44 6.63
C PHE A 32 5.88 -5.22 8.09
N LYS A 33 4.94 -5.36 9.04
CA LYS A 33 5.13 -5.17 10.48
C LYS A 33 5.69 -3.78 10.81
N CYS A 34 5.23 -2.78 10.07
CA CYS A 34 5.55 -1.37 10.23
C CYS A 34 4.23 -0.57 10.42
N SER A 35 4.35 0.71 10.76
CA SER A 35 3.18 1.59 10.80
C SER A 35 2.75 2.01 9.38
N VAL A 36 1.51 2.50 9.24
CA VAL A 36 1.02 2.99 7.93
C VAL A 36 1.78 4.24 7.49
N GLU A 37 2.16 5.06 8.45
CA GLU A 37 2.91 6.31 8.27
C GLU A 37 4.35 6.04 7.79
N GLU A 38 4.91 4.86 8.09
CA GLU A 38 6.20 4.43 7.54
C GLU A 38 6.12 3.97 6.08
N LEU A 39 4.92 3.65 5.58
CA LEU A 39 4.68 3.20 4.21
C LEU A 39 4.09 4.29 3.30
N PHE A 40 3.27 5.17 3.86
CA PHE A 40 2.52 6.17 3.12
C PHE A 40 2.59 7.51 3.84
N SER A 41 2.94 8.55 3.09
CA SER A 41 2.88 9.94 3.50
C SER A 41 1.97 10.70 2.54
N LEU A 42 1.36 11.78 3.02
CA LEU A 42 0.81 12.79 2.13
C LEU A 42 1.98 13.65 1.68
N ASP A 43 2.23 13.73 0.37
CA ASP A 43 3.15 14.73 -0.17
C ASP A 43 2.60 16.13 0.16
N GLU A 44 3.45 17.02 0.67
CA GLU A 44 3.14 18.45 0.83
C GLU A 44 3.09 19.18 -0.52
#